data_AF-A0AA46YRC2-F1
#
_entry.id   AF-A0AA46YRC2-F1
#
_cell.length_a   1.000
_cell.length_b   1.000
_cell.length_c   1.000
_cell.angle_alpha   90.00
_cell.angle_beta   90.00
_cell.angle_gamma   90.00
#
_symmetry.space_group_name_H-M   'P 1'
#
loop_
_entity.id
_entity.type
_entity.pdbx_description
1 polymer ?
#
loop_
_entity_poly.entity_id
_entity_poly.type
_entity_poly.pdbx_seq_one_letter_code
_entity_poly.pdbx_strand_id
1 'polypeptide(L)'
;MNGEKLTTTTKNTEAIFCPSDNLDIDNLTEEQRKRYEHSCNTLINAAREGISESKKRKEASNMKRLNLRYNRVISSEGCDKDMSNILETVWKIMEQNNWIGACHATTSIIYILLSEFGYKPKIYIGELTLPNSFNKFDHSWVEVDGKVIDLAIALPLNPASSQEPVIMGKEAFSNKIPKMIYKSSSHPPKLDSQVQKVREVPIYTYLEEAPGQIYGFFNQVLQDIIPTLSHENIKEKYSNVYRKVK
;
A
#
# COMPACT_ATOMS: atom_id res chain seq x y z
N MET A 1 29.52 -18.11 -39.18
CA MET A 1 28.85 -18.88 -38.11
C MET A 1 28.63 -17.93 -36.95
N ASN A 2 27.36 -17.65 -36.69
CA ASN A 2 26.86 -16.70 -35.70
C ASN A 2 27.05 -17.25 -34.28
N GLY A 3 27.46 -16.37 -33.37
CA GLY A 3 27.39 -16.59 -31.93
C GLY A 3 26.95 -15.30 -31.28
N GLU A 4 25.64 -15.04 -31.31
CA GLU A 4 25.03 -13.90 -30.62
C GLU A 4 25.22 -14.02 -29.11
N LYS A 5 25.73 -12.94 -28.53
CA LYS A 5 25.83 -12.71 -27.09
C LYS A 5 24.41 -12.49 -26.54
N LEU A 6 23.86 -13.47 -25.82
CA LEU A 6 22.73 -13.20 -24.92
C LEU A 6 23.24 -12.38 -23.73
N THR A 7 23.05 -11.07 -23.79
CA THR A 7 23.14 -10.21 -22.61
C THR A 7 21.78 -10.18 -21.93
N THR A 8 21.56 -11.04 -20.94
CA THR A 8 20.43 -10.92 -20.01
C THR A 8 20.80 -9.91 -18.93
N THR A 9 20.40 -8.65 -19.12
CA THR A 9 20.38 -7.65 -18.05
C THR A 9 19.20 -7.94 -17.13
N THR A 10 19.43 -8.74 -16.10
CA THR A 10 18.51 -8.87 -14.96
C THR A 10 18.48 -7.53 -14.21
N LYS A 11 17.42 -6.75 -14.40
CA LYS A 11 17.12 -5.59 -13.57
C LYS A 11 16.95 -6.07 -12.13
N ASN A 12 17.84 -5.65 -11.23
CA ASN A 12 17.70 -5.82 -9.80
C ASN A 12 16.48 -5.02 -9.32
N THR A 13 15.33 -5.68 -9.16
CA THR A 13 14.21 -5.19 -8.36
C THR A 13 14.57 -5.39 -6.89
N GLU A 14 15.09 -4.33 -6.27
CA GLU A 14 15.14 -4.19 -4.81
C GLU A 14 13.73 -3.86 -4.32
N ALA A 15 13.27 -4.49 -3.24
CA ALA A 15 11.96 -4.15 -2.69
C ALA A 15 12.04 -2.79 -2.01
N ILE A 16 11.02 -1.98 -2.25
CA ILE A 16 10.98 -0.62 -1.74
C ILE A 16 10.15 -0.61 -0.47
N PHE A 17 10.86 -0.56 0.65
CA PHE A 17 10.28 -0.27 1.95
C PHE A 17 9.88 1.20 1.95
N CYS A 18 8.68 1.49 2.44
CA CYS A 18 8.27 2.85 2.76
C CYS A 18 8.61 3.08 4.23
N PRO A 19 9.80 3.60 4.59
CA PRO A 19 10.01 4.16 5.91
C PRO A 19 9.14 5.42 5.97
N SER A 20 7.96 5.33 6.58
CA SER A 20 7.19 6.52 6.92
C SER A 20 7.85 7.14 8.15
N ASP A 21 8.97 7.83 7.96
CA ASP A 21 9.80 8.33 9.04
C ASP A 21 10.06 9.83 8.86
N ASN A 22 9.13 10.64 9.37
CA ASN A 22 9.52 11.94 9.93
C ASN A 22 9.86 11.71 11.41
N LEU A 23 11.04 11.15 11.64
CA LEU A 23 11.85 11.51 12.80
C LEU A 23 12.72 12.68 12.35
N ASP A 24 12.71 13.76 13.12
CA ASP A 24 13.65 14.86 12.93
C ASP A 24 15.07 14.34 13.24
N ILE A 25 15.74 13.79 12.21
CA ILE A 25 17.05 13.12 12.32
C ILE A 25 18.11 14.09 12.89
N ASP A 26 17.87 15.39 12.73
CA ASP A 26 18.74 16.46 13.18
C ASP A 26 18.65 16.71 14.69
N ASN A 27 17.60 16.18 15.36
CA ASN A 27 17.38 16.29 16.80
C ASN A 27 17.60 14.99 17.59
N LEU A 28 18.12 13.93 16.94
CA LEU A 28 18.46 12.68 17.63
C LEU A 28 19.85 12.76 18.26
N THR A 29 19.98 12.26 19.49
CA THR A 29 21.30 11.97 20.06
C THR A 29 22.01 10.90 19.22
N GLU A 30 23.34 10.90 19.24
CA GLU A 30 24.17 9.95 18.49
C GLU A 30 23.80 8.48 18.77
N GLU A 31 23.43 8.16 20.02
CA GLU A 31 22.94 6.82 20.35
C GLU A 31 21.57 6.49 19.75
N GLN A 32 20.66 7.46 19.70
CA GLN A 32 19.33 7.27 19.12
C GLN A 32 19.41 7.13 17.60
N ARG A 33 20.29 7.89 16.94
CA ARG A 33 20.59 7.75 15.52
C ARG A 33 21.12 6.35 15.19
N LYS A 34 22.10 5.87 15.97
CA LYS A 34 22.65 4.50 15.81
C LYS A 34 21.60 3.41 16.02
N ARG A 35 20.71 3.58 17.00
CA ARG A 35 19.61 2.61 17.25
C ARG A 35 18.58 2.62 16.12
N TYR A 36 18.23 3.79 15.61
CA TYR A 36 17.32 3.94 14.47
C TYR A 36 17.92 3.31 13.20
N GLU A 37 19.16 3.67 12.85
CA GLU A 37 19.89 3.07 11.73
C GLU A 37 20.02 1.55 11.87
N HIS A 38 20.30 1.05 13.07
CA HIS A 38 20.36 -0.39 13.33
C HIS A 38 19.01 -1.06 13.14
N SER A 39 17.91 -0.44 13.59
CA SER A 39 16.54 -0.94 13.41
C SER A 39 16.15 -0.94 11.92
N CYS A 40 16.42 0.14 11.19
CA CYS A 40 16.20 0.23 9.75
C CYS A 40 17.02 -0.84 9.01
N ASN A 41 18.31 -0.99 9.33
CA ASN A 41 19.17 -2.00 8.72
C ASN A 41 18.72 -3.43 9.06
N THR A 42 18.21 -3.66 10.26
CA THR A 42 17.66 -4.97 10.66
C THR A 42 16.39 -5.28 9.88
N LEU A 43 15.49 -4.30 9.74
CA LEU A 43 14.29 -4.42 8.93
C LEU A 43 14.62 -4.62 7.44
N ILE A 44 15.59 -3.87 6.92
CA ILE A 44 16.11 -4.00 5.54
C ILE A 44 16.74 -5.37 5.32
N ASN A 45 17.47 -5.92 6.30
CA ASN A 45 18.10 -7.23 6.16
C ASN A 45 17.08 -8.37 6.30
N ALA A 46 16.17 -8.32 7.27
CA ALA A 46 15.06 -9.27 7.39
C ALA A 46 14.16 -9.25 6.14
N ALA A 47 13.95 -8.06 5.59
CA ALA A 47 13.32 -7.88 4.30
C ALA A 47 14.11 -8.49 3.15
N ARG A 48 15.42 -8.25 3.05
CA ARG A 48 16.30 -8.84 2.01
C ARG A 48 16.29 -10.36 2.05
N GLU A 49 16.28 -10.94 3.24
CA GLU A 49 16.12 -12.39 3.44
C GLU A 49 14.73 -12.85 2.97
N GLY A 50 13.65 -12.17 3.36
CA GLY A 50 12.30 -12.43 2.86
C GLY A 50 12.13 -12.20 1.35
N ILE A 51 12.90 -11.30 0.74
CA ILE A 51 12.95 -11.02 -0.70
C ILE A 51 13.66 -12.14 -1.45
N SER A 52 14.74 -12.69 -0.89
CA SER A 52 15.41 -13.88 -1.41
C SER A 52 14.47 -15.09 -1.41
N GLU A 53 13.73 -15.29 -0.31
CA GLU A 53 12.72 -16.34 -0.17
C GLU A 53 11.53 -16.13 -1.13
N SER A 54 11.06 -14.90 -1.28
CA SER A 54 9.93 -14.55 -2.16
C SER A 54 10.30 -14.49 -3.65
N LYS A 55 11.54 -14.16 -4.02
CA LYS A 55 12.07 -14.32 -5.38
C LYS A 55 12.08 -15.79 -5.79
N LYS A 56 12.55 -16.69 -4.92
CA LYS A 56 12.46 -18.14 -5.13
C LYS A 56 11.00 -18.61 -5.29
N ARG A 57 10.04 -18.00 -4.57
CA ARG A 57 8.60 -18.27 -4.75
C ARG A 57 8.01 -17.65 -6.02
N LYS A 58 8.48 -16.48 -6.47
CA LYS A 58 8.05 -15.80 -7.71
C LYS A 58 8.46 -16.58 -8.95
N GLU A 59 9.66 -17.18 -8.96
CA GLU A 59 10.12 -18.07 -10.04
C GLU A 59 9.35 -19.41 -10.07
N ALA A 60 8.76 -19.83 -8.94
CA ALA A 60 7.95 -21.05 -8.83
C ALA A 60 6.43 -20.82 -8.91
N SER A 61 5.94 -19.57 -8.91
CA SER A 61 4.50 -19.24 -8.81
C SER A 61 3.96 -18.71 -10.14
N ASN A 62 3.03 -19.45 -10.75
CA ASN A 62 2.05 -18.89 -11.68
C ASN A 62 1.15 -17.91 -10.90
N MET A 63 1.62 -16.67 -10.70
CA MET A 63 0.94 -15.71 -9.84
C MET A 63 -0.30 -15.13 -10.52
N LYS A 64 -1.43 -15.10 -9.81
CA LYS A 64 -2.72 -14.63 -10.34
C LYS A 64 -2.68 -13.12 -10.60
N ARG A 65 -2.78 -12.72 -11.86
CA ARG A 65 -3.01 -11.32 -12.25
C ARG A 65 -4.32 -10.82 -11.65
N LEU A 66 -4.30 -9.67 -11.00
CA LEU A 66 -5.53 -8.98 -10.59
C LEU A 66 -6.33 -8.61 -11.83
N ASN A 67 -7.53 -9.19 -11.95
CA ASN A 67 -8.44 -8.99 -13.07
C ASN A 67 -9.86 -8.86 -12.53
N LEU A 68 -10.20 -7.64 -12.14
CA LEU A 68 -11.47 -7.24 -11.56
C LEU A 68 -12.54 -7.09 -12.63
N ARG A 69 -12.16 -6.70 -13.86
CA ARG A 69 -13.11 -6.49 -14.98
C ARG A 69 -14.00 -7.70 -15.29
N TYR A 70 -13.51 -8.92 -15.07
CA TYR A 70 -14.29 -10.15 -15.27
C TYR A 70 -14.78 -10.79 -13.97
N ASN A 71 -14.51 -10.17 -12.82
CA ASN A 71 -14.95 -10.66 -11.53
C ASN A 71 -16.38 -10.19 -11.24
N ARG A 72 -17.37 -11.00 -11.65
CA ARG A 72 -18.80 -10.69 -11.49
C ARG A 72 -19.22 -10.45 -10.04
N VAL A 73 -18.58 -11.12 -9.07
CA VAL A 73 -18.90 -10.95 -7.65
C VAL A 73 -18.52 -9.54 -7.22
N ILE A 74 -17.28 -9.13 -7.46
CA ILE A 74 -16.79 -7.80 -7.11
C ILE A 74 -17.53 -6.70 -7.87
N SER A 75 -17.86 -6.93 -9.15
CA SER A 75 -18.68 -5.99 -9.92
C SER A 75 -20.09 -5.84 -9.33
N SER A 76 -20.72 -6.93 -8.90
CA SER A 76 -22.05 -6.87 -8.26
C SER A 76 -22.03 -6.15 -6.90
N GLU A 77 -20.86 -6.03 -6.28
CA GLU A 77 -20.68 -5.28 -5.02
C GLU A 77 -20.45 -3.78 -5.24
N GLY A 78 -20.44 -3.29 -6.49
CA GLY A 78 -20.31 -1.88 -6.84
C GLY A 78 -18.96 -1.48 -7.43
N CYS A 79 -18.08 -2.43 -7.76
CA CYS A 79 -16.83 -2.15 -8.47
C CYS A 79 -17.07 -2.09 -9.98
N ASP A 80 -17.28 -0.90 -10.52
CA ASP A 80 -17.47 -0.73 -11.95
C ASP A 80 -16.14 -0.78 -12.74
N LYS A 81 -16.20 -0.44 -14.03
CA LYS A 81 -15.05 -0.47 -14.94
C LYS A 81 -13.98 0.56 -14.59
N ASP A 82 -14.36 1.74 -14.14
CA ASP A 82 -13.42 2.81 -13.82
C ASP A 82 -12.71 2.49 -12.50
N MET A 83 -13.46 2.06 -11.49
CA MET A 83 -12.88 1.57 -10.23
C MET A 83 -11.95 0.37 -10.48
N SER A 84 -12.38 -0.59 -11.30
CA SER A 84 -11.55 -1.73 -11.68
C SER A 84 -10.25 -1.28 -12.34
N ASN A 85 -10.32 -0.33 -13.28
CA ASN A 85 -9.15 0.17 -13.99
C ASN A 85 -8.15 0.87 -13.06
N ILE A 86 -8.65 1.70 -12.14
CA ILE A 86 -7.84 2.38 -11.11
C ILE A 86 -7.11 1.34 -10.26
N LEU A 87 -7.85 0.38 -9.69
CA LEU A 87 -7.29 -0.60 -8.75
C LEU A 87 -6.32 -1.57 -9.43
N GLU A 88 -6.62 -2.02 -10.65
CA GLU A 88 -5.72 -2.87 -11.44
C GLU A 88 -4.41 -2.15 -11.80
N THR A 89 -4.47 -0.84 -12.09
CA THR A 89 -3.29 -0.05 -12.43
C THR A 89 -2.39 0.19 -11.22
N VAL A 90 -2.99 0.56 -10.08
CA VAL A 90 -2.26 0.68 -8.81
C VAL A 90 -1.63 -0.66 -8.44
N TRP A 91 -2.39 -1.76 -8.50
CA TRP A 91 -1.89 -3.11 -8.20
C TRP A 91 -0.69 -3.48 -9.07
N LYS A 92 -0.79 -3.25 -10.38
CA LYS A 92 0.29 -3.56 -11.33
C LYS A 92 1.59 -2.85 -10.92
N ILE A 93 1.53 -1.58 -10.56
CA ILE A 93 2.69 -0.79 -10.14
C ILE A 93 3.23 -1.29 -8.79
N MET A 94 2.35 -1.60 -7.82
CA MET A 94 2.74 -2.18 -6.53
C MET A 94 3.49 -3.51 -6.70
N GLU A 95 2.95 -4.42 -7.51
CA GLU A 95 3.47 -5.77 -7.71
C GLU A 95 4.82 -5.77 -8.46
N GLN A 96 4.93 -4.92 -9.49
CA GLN A 96 6.14 -4.78 -10.29
C GLN A 96 7.31 -4.23 -9.49
N ASN A 97 7.03 -3.32 -8.55
CA ASN A 97 8.04 -2.66 -7.73
C ASN A 97 8.18 -3.24 -6.31
N ASN A 98 7.47 -4.35 -6.04
CA ASN A 98 7.46 -5.03 -4.74
C ASN A 98 7.24 -4.06 -3.57
N TRP A 99 6.13 -3.33 -3.64
CA TRP A 99 5.85 -2.21 -2.76
C TRP A 99 5.37 -2.64 -1.37
N ILE A 100 6.30 -3.25 -0.62
CA ILE A 100 6.08 -3.87 0.68
C ILE A 100 5.93 -2.80 1.76
N GLY A 101 4.92 -2.95 2.63
CA GLY A 101 4.73 -2.09 3.80
C GLY A 101 4.24 -0.68 3.50
N ALA A 102 3.75 -0.43 2.29
CA ALA A 102 3.35 0.90 1.85
C ALA A 102 1.85 1.16 1.94
N CYS A 103 1.22 0.68 3.02
CA CYS A 103 -0.22 0.77 3.20
C CYS A 103 -0.72 2.23 3.20
N HIS A 104 -0.03 3.13 3.89
CA HIS A 104 -0.42 4.53 3.98
C HIS A 104 -0.31 5.28 2.64
N ALA A 105 0.75 5.01 1.87
CA ALA A 105 0.95 5.62 0.55
C ALA A 105 -0.05 5.07 -0.47
N THR A 106 -0.14 3.75 -0.58
CA THR A 106 -1.09 3.07 -1.48
C THR A 106 -2.52 3.53 -1.24
N THR A 107 -2.92 3.60 0.04
CA THR A 107 -4.27 4.02 0.42
C THR A 107 -4.54 5.49 0.06
N SER A 108 -3.56 6.39 0.26
CA SER A 108 -3.70 7.79 -0.17
C SER A 108 -3.89 7.91 -1.68
N ILE A 109 -3.13 7.15 -2.48
CA ILE A 109 -3.24 7.16 -3.94
C ILE A 109 -4.61 6.68 -4.38
N ILE A 110 -5.08 5.54 -3.85
CA ILE A 110 -6.41 5.01 -4.16
C ILE A 110 -7.49 6.02 -3.76
N TYR A 111 -7.38 6.65 -2.59
CA TYR A 111 -8.34 7.67 -2.15
C TYR A 111 -8.42 8.84 -3.14
N ILE A 112 -7.28 9.38 -3.58
CA ILE A 112 -7.23 10.50 -4.52
C ILE A 112 -7.86 10.10 -5.86
N LEU A 113 -7.44 8.97 -6.43
CA LEU A 113 -7.94 8.51 -7.74
C LEU A 113 -9.45 8.25 -7.71
N LEU A 114 -9.95 7.58 -6.68
CA LEU A 114 -11.38 7.35 -6.54
C LEU A 114 -12.16 8.66 -6.34
N SER A 115 -11.62 9.61 -5.56
CA SER A 115 -12.26 10.91 -5.38
C SER A 115 -12.38 11.69 -6.70
N GLU A 116 -11.34 11.65 -7.53
CA GLU A 116 -11.33 12.34 -8.84
C GLU A 116 -12.28 11.71 -9.86
N PHE A 117 -12.59 10.42 -9.73
CA PHE A 117 -13.63 9.76 -10.53
C PHE A 117 -15.05 9.93 -9.97
N GLY A 118 -15.23 10.76 -8.93
CA GLY A 118 -16.55 11.10 -8.38
C GLY A 118 -17.09 10.08 -7.37
N TYR A 119 -16.31 9.08 -6.98
CA TYR A 119 -16.66 8.23 -5.84
C TYR A 119 -16.58 9.02 -4.54
N LYS A 120 -17.16 8.46 -3.47
CA LYS A 120 -17.14 9.06 -2.13
C LYS A 120 -16.31 8.21 -1.15
N PRO A 121 -15.01 8.00 -1.43
CA PRO A 121 -14.17 7.18 -0.57
C PRO A 121 -14.04 7.83 0.81
N LYS A 122 -13.85 6.99 1.82
CA LYS A 122 -13.41 7.37 3.15
C LYS A 122 -12.07 6.69 3.40
N ILE A 123 -11.07 7.45 3.83
CA ILE A 123 -9.77 6.91 4.19
C ILE A 123 -9.66 6.73 5.70
N TYR A 124 -9.18 5.56 6.13
CA TYR A 124 -9.06 5.18 7.54
C TYR A 124 -7.64 4.80 7.91
N ILE A 125 -7.38 4.85 9.21
CA ILE A 125 -6.20 4.33 9.88
C ILE A 125 -6.63 3.67 11.19
N GLY A 126 -6.10 2.49 11.49
CA GLY A 126 -6.54 1.70 12.65
C GLY A 126 -5.77 0.40 12.80
N GLU A 127 -6.15 -0.39 13.80
CA GLU A 127 -5.57 -1.70 14.08
C GLU A 127 -6.37 -2.79 13.34
N LEU A 128 -5.70 -3.63 12.55
CA LEU A 128 -6.28 -4.84 11.98
C LEU A 128 -6.05 -6.03 12.89
N THR A 129 -7.07 -6.87 13.04
CA THR A 129 -7.00 -8.09 13.85
C THR A 129 -7.50 -9.30 13.07
N LEU A 130 -6.73 -10.39 13.10
CA LEU A 130 -7.22 -11.69 12.65
C LEU A 130 -8.06 -12.34 13.76
N PRO A 131 -9.25 -12.89 13.46
CA PRO A 131 -10.07 -13.59 14.43
C PRO A 131 -9.27 -14.69 15.12
N ASN A 132 -9.35 -14.73 16.46
CA ASN A 132 -8.63 -15.69 17.31
C ASN A 132 -7.09 -15.60 17.22
N SER A 133 -6.55 -14.46 16.79
CA SER A 133 -5.12 -14.19 16.78
C SER A 133 -4.78 -13.04 17.72
N PHE A 134 -3.64 -13.13 18.39
CA PHE A 134 -3.04 -12.01 19.10
C PHE A 134 -2.28 -11.07 18.15
N ASN A 135 -2.10 -11.46 16.89
CA ASN A 135 -1.41 -10.64 15.89
C ASN A 135 -2.32 -9.48 15.47
N LYS A 136 -1.85 -8.30 15.83
CA LYS A 136 -2.44 -7.01 15.52
C LYS A 136 -1.39 -6.17 14.84
N PHE A 137 -1.82 -5.36 13.88
CA PHE A 137 -0.92 -4.40 13.25
C PHE A 137 -1.72 -3.19 12.80
N ASP A 138 -1.07 -2.04 12.84
CA ASP A 138 -1.64 -0.81 12.34
C ASP A 138 -1.63 -0.79 10.81
N HIS A 139 -2.70 -0.26 10.23
CA HIS A 139 -2.91 -0.28 8.79
C HIS A 139 -3.79 0.88 8.33
N SER A 140 -3.70 1.20 7.04
CA SER A 140 -4.61 2.12 6.36
C SER A 140 -5.37 1.41 5.26
N TRP A 141 -6.64 1.80 5.08
CA TRP A 141 -7.51 1.29 4.04
C TRP A 141 -8.51 2.36 3.57
N VAL A 142 -9.14 2.12 2.43
CA VAL A 142 -10.25 2.93 1.92
C VAL A 142 -11.56 2.17 2.11
N GLU A 143 -12.66 2.90 2.34
CA GLU A 143 -14.01 2.36 2.17
C GLU A 143 -14.81 3.18 1.16
N VAL A 144 -15.53 2.51 0.28
CA VAL A 144 -16.55 3.09 -0.60
C VAL A 144 -17.87 2.40 -0.27
N ASP A 145 -18.92 3.18 0.00
CA ASP A 145 -20.24 2.67 0.42
C ASP A 145 -20.18 1.68 1.60
N GLY A 146 -19.25 1.93 2.53
CA GLY A 146 -19.04 1.09 3.71
C GLY A 146 -18.31 -0.23 3.45
N LYS A 147 -17.85 -0.46 2.21
CA LYS A 147 -17.11 -1.66 1.80
C LYS A 147 -15.63 -1.37 1.66
N VAL A 148 -14.80 -2.27 2.18
CA VAL A 148 -13.34 -2.13 2.22
C VAL A 148 -12.71 -2.28 0.84
N ILE A 149 -11.73 -1.41 0.56
CA ILE A 149 -10.76 -1.51 -0.52
C ILE A 149 -9.36 -1.43 0.10
N ASP A 150 -8.56 -2.48 -0.08
CA ASP A 150 -7.24 -2.62 0.51
C ASP A 150 -6.35 -3.53 -0.35
N LEU A 151 -5.53 -2.91 -1.20
CA LEU A 151 -4.52 -3.62 -2.01
C LEU A 151 -3.26 -3.95 -1.21
N ALA A 152 -2.92 -3.11 -0.22
CA ALA A 152 -1.65 -3.18 0.49
C ALA A 152 -1.58 -4.36 1.48
N ILE A 153 -2.74 -4.89 1.91
CA ILE A 153 -2.82 -6.09 2.75
C ILE A 153 -2.12 -7.33 2.13
N ALA A 154 -1.94 -7.35 0.81
CA ALA A 154 -1.24 -8.41 0.12
C ALA A 154 0.29 -8.29 0.18
N LEU A 155 0.81 -7.09 0.43
CA LEU A 155 2.24 -6.79 0.49
C LEU A 155 2.63 -6.19 1.86
N PRO A 156 2.38 -6.90 2.99
CA PRO A 156 2.73 -6.41 4.31
C PRO A 156 4.24 -6.50 4.57
N LEU A 157 4.75 -5.70 5.50
CA LEU A 157 6.14 -5.79 5.99
C LEU A 157 6.50 -7.19 6.49
N ASN A 158 5.57 -7.84 7.20
CA ASN A 158 5.69 -9.23 7.64
C ASN A 158 4.95 -10.15 6.66
N PRO A 159 5.65 -10.96 5.84
CA PRO A 159 5.02 -11.84 4.85
C PRO A 159 4.03 -12.85 5.46
N ALA A 160 4.18 -13.23 6.73
CA ALA A 160 3.27 -14.14 7.42
C ALA A 160 1.86 -13.55 7.59
N SER A 161 1.71 -12.22 7.49
CA SER A 161 0.43 -11.52 7.57
C SER A 161 -0.24 -11.30 6.21
N SER A 162 0.38 -11.72 5.10
CA SER A 162 -0.10 -11.46 3.74
C SER A 162 -1.48 -12.08 3.51
N GLN A 163 -2.41 -11.29 2.97
CA GLN A 163 -3.75 -11.72 2.57
C GLN A 163 -3.97 -11.47 1.07
N GLU A 164 -5.09 -11.94 0.52
CA GLU A 164 -5.52 -11.47 -0.80
C GLU A 164 -5.89 -9.98 -0.75
N PRO A 165 -5.69 -9.21 -1.83
CA PRO A 165 -6.24 -7.87 -1.93
C PRO A 165 -7.75 -7.87 -1.64
N VAL A 166 -8.24 -6.88 -0.92
CA VAL A 166 -9.67 -6.75 -0.62
C VAL A 166 -10.26 -5.67 -1.51
N ILE A 167 -11.31 -6.00 -2.27
CA ILE A 167 -12.03 -5.07 -3.13
C ILE A 167 -13.52 -5.18 -2.83
N MET A 168 -14.14 -4.05 -2.53
CA MET A 168 -15.57 -3.97 -2.16
C MET A 168 -15.98 -5.00 -1.10
N GLY A 169 -15.12 -5.22 -0.10
CA GLY A 169 -15.37 -6.15 1.00
C GLY A 169 -15.22 -7.63 0.66
N LYS A 170 -14.60 -7.97 -0.48
CA LYS A 170 -14.31 -9.35 -0.91
C LYS A 170 -12.83 -9.52 -1.19
N GLU A 171 -12.29 -10.69 -0.86
CA GLU A 171 -10.96 -11.12 -1.32
C GLU A 171 -10.97 -11.24 -2.85
N ALA A 172 -9.99 -10.62 -3.51
CA ALA A 172 -10.04 -10.35 -4.94
C ALA A 172 -9.94 -11.59 -5.83
N PHE A 173 -9.30 -12.66 -5.35
CA PHE A 173 -9.12 -13.90 -6.12
C PHE A 173 -10.05 -15.01 -5.67
N SER A 174 -10.37 -15.08 -4.38
CA SER A 174 -11.19 -16.13 -3.78
C SER A 174 -12.68 -15.77 -3.73
N ASN A 175 -13.03 -14.48 -3.83
CA ASN A 175 -14.36 -13.91 -3.60
C ASN A 175 -14.93 -14.14 -2.19
N LYS A 176 -14.11 -14.59 -1.24
CA LYS A 176 -14.53 -14.81 0.14
C LYS A 176 -14.64 -13.48 0.88
N ILE A 177 -15.35 -13.52 2.00
CA ILE A 177 -15.32 -12.43 2.97
C ILE A 177 -13.93 -12.47 3.64
N PRO A 178 -13.18 -11.36 3.64
CA PRO A 178 -11.90 -11.29 4.32
C PRO A 178 -12.06 -11.67 5.79
N LYS A 179 -11.18 -12.53 6.30
CA LYS A 179 -11.18 -12.85 7.73
C LYS A 179 -10.76 -11.67 8.58
N MET A 180 -9.99 -10.75 8.01
CA MET A 180 -9.44 -9.58 8.70
C MET A 180 -10.54 -8.65 9.20
N ILE A 181 -10.42 -8.19 10.45
CA ILE A 181 -11.35 -7.24 11.05
C ILE A 181 -10.78 -5.82 10.87
N TYR A 182 -11.48 -5.00 10.09
CA TYR A 182 -11.15 -3.59 9.80
C TYR A 182 -11.73 -2.63 10.83
N LYS A 183 -11.35 -2.86 12.09
CA LYS A 183 -11.78 -2.08 13.24
C LYS A 183 -10.86 -2.38 14.42
N SER A 184 -10.46 -1.35 15.16
CA SER A 184 -9.72 -1.61 16.39
C SER A 184 -10.55 -2.37 17.42
N SER A 185 -9.89 -3.31 18.08
CA SER A 185 -10.44 -4.03 19.23
C SER A 185 -10.44 -3.19 20.52
N SER A 186 -9.79 -2.02 20.51
CA SER A 186 -9.69 -1.08 21.64
C SER A 186 -10.27 0.29 21.28
N HIS A 187 -10.83 0.99 22.27
CA HIS A 187 -11.27 2.37 22.11
C HIS A 187 -10.65 3.27 23.20
N PRO A 188 -9.79 4.24 22.83
CA PRO A 188 -9.25 4.49 21.48
C PRO A 188 -8.29 3.37 21.01
N PRO A 189 -8.02 3.25 19.70
CA PRO A 189 -7.04 2.29 19.19
C PRO A 189 -5.65 2.56 19.77
N LYS A 190 -4.93 1.50 20.13
CA LYS A 190 -3.54 1.58 20.59
C LYS A 190 -2.57 1.62 19.41
N LEU A 191 -2.66 2.71 18.64
CA LEU A 191 -1.78 2.94 17.49
C LEU A 191 -0.33 3.13 17.98
N ASP A 192 0.61 2.56 17.24
CA ASP A 192 2.03 2.84 17.45
C ASP A 192 2.35 4.33 17.18
N SER A 193 3.51 4.77 17.67
CA SER A 193 3.90 6.18 17.58
C SER A 193 4.08 6.67 16.14
N GLN A 194 4.37 5.77 15.19
CA GLN A 194 4.55 6.14 13.78
C GLN A 194 3.19 6.38 13.13
N VAL A 195 2.23 5.49 13.39
CA VAL A 195 0.86 5.56 12.87
C VAL A 195 0.13 6.77 13.47
N GLN A 196 0.43 7.13 14.72
CA GLN A 196 -0.04 8.39 15.31
C GLN A 196 0.45 9.62 14.55
N LYS A 197 1.73 9.68 14.14
CA LYS A 197 2.23 10.77 13.30
C LYS A 197 1.58 10.79 11.92
N VAL A 198 1.48 9.62 11.26
CA VAL A 198 0.87 9.52 9.93
C VAL A 198 -0.59 9.96 9.91
N ARG A 199 -1.31 9.77 11.01
CA ARG A 199 -2.68 10.27 11.19
C ARG A 199 -2.76 11.81 11.21
N GLU A 200 -1.73 12.47 11.72
CA GLU A 200 -1.67 13.93 11.89
C GLU A 200 -1.14 14.66 10.64
N VAL A 201 -0.73 13.92 9.61
CA VAL A 201 -0.23 14.46 8.34
C VAL A 201 -1.32 14.34 7.26
N PRO A 202 -1.64 15.42 6.52
CA PRO A 202 -2.54 15.34 5.36
C PRO A 202 -2.07 14.32 4.33
N ILE A 203 -3.01 13.67 3.64
CA ILE A 203 -2.68 12.58 2.71
C ILE A 203 -1.78 13.04 1.55
N TYR A 204 -1.93 14.29 1.09
CA TYR A 204 -1.10 14.83 0.01
C TYR A 204 0.31 15.13 0.51
N THR A 205 0.45 15.85 1.64
CA THR A 205 1.75 16.12 2.28
C THR A 205 2.52 14.82 2.55
N TYR A 206 1.81 13.78 3.04
CA TYR A 206 2.40 12.46 3.25
C TYR A 206 2.98 11.85 1.96
N LEU A 207 2.32 12.05 0.81
CA LEU A 207 2.82 11.56 -0.48
C LEU A 207 3.97 12.43 -1.01
N GLU A 208 3.87 13.75 -0.87
CA GLU A 208 4.88 14.73 -1.29
C GLU A 208 6.21 14.52 -0.55
N GLU A 209 6.16 14.14 0.73
CA GLU A 209 7.31 13.84 1.58
C GLU A 209 7.76 12.37 1.54
N ALA A 210 7.05 11.50 0.80
CA ALA A 210 7.44 10.10 0.69
C ALA A 210 8.80 9.95 -0.03
N PRO A 211 9.53 8.84 0.18
CA PRO A 211 10.77 8.58 -0.54
C PRO A 211 10.58 8.77 -2.05
N GLY A 212 11.55 9.40 -2.75
CA GLY A 212 11.36 9.86 -4.13
C GLY A 212 10.89 8.79 -5.13
N GLN A 213 11.18 7.50 -4.89
CA GLN A 213 10.64 6.40 -5.69
C GLN A 213 9.13 6.21 -5.51
N ILE A 214 8.61 6.36 -4.29
CA ILE A 214 7.19 6.29 -3.98
C ILE A 214 6.45 7.44 -4.64
N TYR A 215 6.99 8.64 -4.52
CA TYR A 215 6.44 9.80 -5.21
C TYR A 215 6.50 9.62 -6.73
N GLY A 216 7.57 9.04 -7.27
CA GLY A 216 7.69 8.67 -8.68
C GLY A 216 6.60 7.70 -9.15
N PHE A 217 6.26 6.68 -8.36
CA PHE A 217 5.18 5.75 -8.69
C PHE A 217 3.80 6.39 -8.58
N PHE A 218 3.59 7.26 -7.59
CA PHE A 218 2.38 8.07 -7.52
C PHE A 218 2.19 8.88 -8.80
N ASN A 219 3.24 9.56 -9.27
CA ASN A 219 3.21 10.34 -10.50
C ASN A 219 2.93 9.45 -11.71
N GLN A 220 3.54 8.26 -11.77
CA GLN A 220 3.27 7.29 -12.83
C GLN A 220 1.80 6.86 -12.85
N VAL A 221 1.23 6.47 -11.70
CA VAL A 221 -0.19 6.09 -11.60
C VAL A 221 -1.10 7.23 -12.03
N LEU A 222 -0.82 8.46 -11.57
CA LEU A 222 -1.60 9.63 -11.95
C LEU A 222 -1.59 9.85 -13.47
N GLN A 223 -0.42 9.78 -14.09
CA GLN A 223 -0.30 9.95 -15.55
C GLN A 223 -0.99 8.84 -16.33
N ASP A 224 -0.95 7.60 -15.83
CA ASP A 224 -1.60 6.45 -16.48
C ASP A 224 -3.14 6.51 -16.40
N ILE A 225 -3.70 7.17 -15.38
CA ILE A 225 -5.15 7.18 -15.11
C ILE A 225 -5.81 8.54 -15.42
N ILE A 226 -5.21 9.65 -15.02
CA ILE A 226 -5.73 11.03 -15.19
C ILE A 226 -4.60 11.97 -15.64
N PRO A 227 -4.08 11.85 -16.88
CA PRO A 227 -2.92 12.63 -17.34
C PRO A 227 -3.15 14.15 -17.31
N THR A 228 -4.41 14.59 -17.30
CA THR A 228 -4.80 16.01 -17.24
C THR A 228 -4.81 16.59 -15.82
N LEU A 229 -4.70 15.77 -14.78
CA LEU A 229 -4.74 16.23 -13.39
C LEU A 229 -3.35 16.71 -12.94
N SER A 230 -3.23 17.99 -12.63
CA SER A 230 -1.99 18.57 -12.15
C SER A 230 -1.77 18.35 -10.65
N HIS A 231 -0.51 18.43 -10.23
CA HIS A 231 -0.13 18.34 -8.82
C HIS A 231 -0.71 19.49 -7.99
N GLU A 232 -0.81 20.69 -8.56
CA GLU A 232 -1.41 21.85 -7.91
C GLU A 232 -2.88 21.60 -7.58
N ASN A 233 -3.64 21.01 -8.50
CA ASN A 233 -5.05 20.67 -8.27
C ASN A 233 -5.20 19.62 -7.17
N ILE A 234 -4.32 18.61 -7.15
CA ILE A 234 -4.32 17.59 -6.09
C ILE A 234 -3.96 18.23 -4.75
N LYS A 235 -2.92 19.06 -4.71
CA LYS A 235 -2.49 19.79 -3.52
C LYS A 235 -3.63 20.61 -2.95
N GLU A 236 -4.28 21.44 -3.78
CA GLU A 236 -5.40 22.26 -3.36
C GLU A 236 -6.53 21.43 -2.73
N LYS A 237 -6.96 20.34 -3.38
CA LYS A 237 -8.09 19.51 -2.92
C LYS A 237 -7.77 18.64 -1.70
N TYR A 238 -6.54 18.15 -1.58
CA TYR A 238 -6.20 17.07 -0.64
C TYR A 238 -5.22 17.47 0.47
N SER A 239 -4.77 18.74 0.53
CA SER A 239 -3.88 19.24 1.61
C SER A 239 -4.54 19.35 2.99
N ASN A 240 -5.87 19.21 3.08
CA ASN A 240 -6.62 19.22 4.33
C ASN A 240 -7.38 17.92 4.59
N VAL A 241 -7.00 16.83 3.90
CA VAL A 241 -7.63 15.52 4.07
C VAL A 241 -6.77 14.65 4.96
N TYR A 242 -7.36 14.17 6.05
CA TYR A 242 -6.71 13.33 7.05
C TYR A 242 -7.38 11.96 7.15
N ARG A 243 -6.61 10.97 7.62
CA ARG A 243 -7.11 9.60 7.86
C ARG A 243 -7.98 9.57 9.10
N LYS A 244 -9.16 8.95 9.01
CA LYS A 244 -10.06 8.80 10.16
C LYS A 244 -9.68 7.57 10.97
N VAL A 245 -9.73 7.70 12.29
CA VAL A 245 -9.45 6.57 13.20
C VAL A 245 -10.65 5.62 13.22
N LYS A 246 -10.41 4.31 13.10
CA LYS A 246 -11.46 3.28 13.12
C LYS A 246 -11.04 2.02 13.89
#